data_AF-A0A7C7VF40-F1
#
_entry.id   AF-A0A7C7VF40-F1
#
_cell.length_a   1.000
_cell.length_b   1.000
_cell.length_c   1.000
_cell.angle_alpha   90.00
_cell.angle_beta   90.00
_cell.angle_gamma   90.00
#
_symmetry.space_group_name_H-M   'P 1'
#
loop_
_entity.id
_entity.type
_entity.pdbx_description
1 polymer ?
#
loop_
_entity_poly.entity_id
_entity_poly.type
_entity_poly.pdbx_seq_one_letter_code
_entity_poly.pdbx_strand_id
1 'polypeptide(L)'
;MGANEPFANLNWEQLQSRRDFLELMAKTSLLAAVSPLVSSCASTGNLIRINSVWENEFEITEDDKMGQMKEIVRYATLAPSGHNTQPWKFSIEDNSIRIFPDFTRQLPVVDPDHRELYISLGCALENLVIAARYAGYDSEVEYFPTAEPTECLLVNLKRFKTAENNILFQAIPERHTNRREYNGQQIPTADLNKLESVPKEEGITSLVLTESKIIEQIIELVKEGNEIQMNDDAFMDELISWIRFSDAEAEKHRDGLTSRAMGRSPVPGWLG
;
A
#
# COMPACT_ATOMS: atom_id res chain seq x y z
N MET A 1 25.30 15.63 -33.37
CA MET A 1 26.05 15.46 -32.10
C MET A 1 25.51 16.47 -31.11
N GLY A 2 25.01 16.00 -29.96
CA GLY A 2 24.64 16.83 -28.81
C GLY A 2 23.15 17.12 -28.68
N ALA A 3 22.35 16.13 -28.28
CA ALA A 3 21.07 16.37 -27.61
C ALA A 3 21.35 16.46 -26.11
N ASN A 4 21.02 17.59 -25.50
CA ASN A 4 21.09 17.81 -24.06
C ASN A 4 20.02 16.97 -23.35
N GLU A 5 20.43 16.03 -22.51
CA GLU A 5 19.52 15.31 -21.61
C GLU A 5 19.18 16.18 -20.39
N PRO A 6 17.90 16.32 -19.99
CA PRO A 6 17.51 17.14 -18.84
C PRO A 6 17.80 16.53 -17.46
N PHE A 7 18.40 15.34 -17.37
CA PHE A 7 18.39 14.54 -16.14
C PHE A 7 19.76 14.37 -15.47
N ALA A 8 20.81 15.06 -15.93
CA ALA A 8 22.18 14.77 -15.53
C ALA A 8 22.58 15.25 -14.10
N ASN A 9 21.71 15.92 -13.33
CA ASN A 9 22.07 16.49 -12.02
C ASN A 9 21.01 16.27 -10.91
N LEU A 10 20.35 15.12 -10.86
CA LEU A 10 19.58 14.70 -9.68
C LEU A 10 20.44 13.78 -8.82
N ASN A 11 20.64 14.15 -7.55
CA ASN A 11 21.41 13.36 -6.59
C ASN A 11 20.49 12.30 -5.99
N TRP A 12 20.49 11.10 -6.59
CA TRP A 12 19.57 9.98 -6.35
C TRP A 12 19.91 9.08 -5.15
N GLU A 13 20.86 9.48 -4.31
CA GLU A 13 21.34 8.64 -3.22
C GLU A 13 20.52 8.83 -1.93
N GLN A 14 19.42 8.07 -1.83
CA GLN A 14 19.02 7.20 -0.71
C GLN A 14 17.48 6.96 -0.69
N LEU A 15 17.04 6.08 -1.61
CA LEU A 15 16.03 5.04 -1.39
C LEU A 15 14.63 5.46 -0.85
N GLN A 16 13.65 5.60 -1.77
CA GLN A 16 12.29 6.11 -1.54
C GLN A 16 11.16 5.13 -1.98
N SER A 17 11.33 3.81 -1.77
CA SER A 17 10.26 2.81 -1.94
C SER A 17 10.08 1.95 -0.68
N ARG A 18 8.90 1.32 -0.48
CA ARG A 18 8.64 0.44 0.68
C ARG A 18 9.72 -0.65 0.82
N ARG A 19 10.16 -1.23 -0.30
CA ARG A 19 11.25 -2.21 -0.33
C ARG A 19 12.49 -1.66 0.36
N ASP A 20 12.91 -0.47 -0.01
CA ASP A 20 14.14 0.11 0.49
C ASP A 20 14.04 0.54 1.96
N PHE A 21 12.87 1.05 2.36
CA PHE A 21 12.57 1.35 3.76
C PHE A 21 12.65 0.09 4.64
N LEU A 22 12.11 -1.03 4.15
CA LEU A 22 12.18 -2.31 4.86
C LEU A 22 13.58 -2.94 4.84
N GLU A 23 14.39 -2.72 3.81
CA GLU A 23 15.81 -3.12 3.80
C GLU A 23 16.64 -2.30 4.81
N LEU A 24 16.33 -1.02 5.01
CA LEU A 24 17.00 -0.15 5.98
C LEU A 24 16.70 -0.56 7.43
N MET A 25 15.42 -0.82 7.75
CA MET A 25 15.00 -1.25 9.10
C MET A 25 15.56 -2.64 9.49
N ALA A 26 15.75 -3.54 8.52
CA ALA A 26 16.40 -4.82 8.76
C ALA A 26 17.89 -4.66 9.12
N LYS A 27 18.57 -3.65 8.56
CA LYS A 27 20.00 -3.39 8.81
C LYS A 27 20.26 -2.75 10.18
N THR A 28 19.36 -1.93 10.71
CA THR A 28 19.48 -1.32 12.06
C THR A 28 19.22 -2.33 13.19
N SER A 29 18.44 -3.38 12.92
CA SER A 29 18.11 -4.45 13.88
C SER A 29 19.29 -5.39 14.19
N LEU A 30 20.36 -5.38 13.40
CA LEU A 30 21.51 -6.30 13.51
C LEU A 30 22.60 -5.85 14.51
N LEU A 31 22.46 -4.69 15.15
CA LEU A 31 23.45 -4.17 16.12
C LEU A 31 23.14 -4.47 17.59
N ALA A 32 22.07 -5.22 17.90
CA ALA A 32 21.71 -5.57 19.28
C ALA A 32 21.38 -7.06 19.46
N ALA A 33 22.39 -7.94 19.31
CA ALA A 33 22.49 -9.20 20.06
C ALA A 33 23.81 -9.91 19.72
N VAL A 34 24.80 -9.82 20.61
CA VAL A 34 25.99 -10.67 20.62
C VAL A 34 25.84 -11.67 21.78
N SER A 35 26.08 -12.96 21.46
CA SER A 35 26.45 -14.11 22.33
C SER A 35 25.45 -15.26 22.58
N PRO A 36 25.92 -16.53 22.77
CA PRO A 36 25.58 -17.64 21.85
C PRO A 36 24.93 -18.90 22.47
N LEU A 37 24.38 -19.74 21.56
CA LEU A 37 24.27 -21.21 21.57
C LEU A 37 23.65 -21.95 22.78
N VAL A 38 22.43 -22.49 22.57
CA VAL A 38 22.12 -23.90 22.88
C VAL A 38 21.31 -24.50 21.73
N SER A 39 21.85 -25.56 21.14
CA SER A 39 21.24 -26.40 20.12
C SER A 39 20.12 -27.26 20.72
N SER A 40 18.92 -27.19 20.15
CA SER A 40 17.95 -28.28 20.21
C SER A 40 17.13 -28.31 18.92
N CYS A 41 17.36 -29.35 18.12
CA CYS A 41 16.61 -29.63 16.91
C CYS A 41 15.17 -30.01 17.27
N ALA A 42 14.22 -29.14 16.91
CA ALA A 42 12.85 -29.52 16.60
C ALA A 42 12.36 -28.62 15.47
N SER A 43 11.76 -29.24 14.46
CA SER A 43 11.30 -28.68 13.19
C SER A 43 10.23 -27.59 13.39
N THR A 44 10.65 -26.35 13.65
CA THR A 44 9.78 -25.16 13.69
C THR A 44 10.54 -23.86 13.38
N GLY A 45 11.65 -23.95 12.63
CA GLY A 45 12.51 -22.81 12.31
C GLY A 45 12.31 -22.30 10.88
N ASN A 46 11.37 -21.37 10.70
CA ASN A 46 11.42 -20.25 9.71
C ASN A 46 10.16 -19.37 9.72
N LEU A 47 9.48 -19.24 10.86
CA LEU A 47 8.48 -18.17 11.08
C LEU A 47 9.06 -17.01 11.89
N ILE A 48 10.39 -16.84 11.89
CA ILE A 48 11.04 -15.70 12.52
C ILE A 48 10.68 -14.45 11.68
N ARG A 49 9.70 -13.71 12.20
CA ARG A 49 9.43 -12.28 12.02
C ARG A 49 9.04 -11.80 10.60
N ILE A 50 7.84 -12.19 10.15
CA ILE A 50 7.04 -11.28 9.31
C ILE A 50 6.44 -10.16 10.18
N ASN A 51 6.19 -10.44 11.46
CA ASN A 51 5.50 -9.53 12.38
C ASN A 51 6.31 -8.31 12.87
N SER A 52 7.65 -8.34 12.88
CA SER A 52 8.42 -7.28 13.57
C SER A 52 8.42 -5.92 12.86
N VAL A 53 7.86 -5.84 11.65
CA VAL A 53 7.63 -4.58 10.92
C VAL A 53 6.27 -3.95 11.29
N TRP A 54 5.33 -4.77 11.77
CA TRP A 54 3.95 -4.42 12.11
C TRP A 54 3.73 -4.25 13.61
N GLU A 55 4.59 -4.86 14.43
CA GLU A 55 4.52 -4.84 15.90
C GLU A 55 5.27 -3.65 16.54
N ASN A 56 6.04 -2.88 15.77
CA ASN A 56 6.69 -1.69 16.34
C ASN A 56 5.64 -0.59 16.53
N GLU A 57 5.39 -0.26 17.80
CA GLU A 57 4.58 0.90 18.18
C GLU A 57 5.17 2.16 17.53
N PHE A 58 4.29 3.06 17.11
CA PHE A 58 4.67 4.37 16.60
C PHE A 58 5.31 5.18 17.76
N GLU A 59 6.62 5.08 17.90
CA GLU A 59 7.36 5.81 18.93
C GLU A 59 7.52 7.29 18.51
N ILE A 60 6.62 8.13 19.01
CA ILE A 60 6.76 9.58 18.89
C ILE A 60 7.73 10.05 19.98
N THR A 61 8.93 10.45 19.57
CA THR A 61 9.71 11.40 20.36
C THR A 61 9.50 12.78 19.77
N GLU A 62 9.07 13.77 20.58
CA GLU A 62 8.74 15.12 20.08
C GLU A 62 9.92 15.79 19.34
N ASP A 63 11.14 15.41 19.71
CA ASP A 63 12.39 15.97 19.17
C ASP A 63 12.85 15.32 17.84
N ASP A 64 12.36 14.12 17.48
CA ASP A 64 12.74 13.47 16.21
C ASP A 64 11.72 13.70 15.10
N LYS A 65 11.74 14.92 14.56
CA LYS A 65 10.86 15.31 13.46
C LYS A 65 11.03 14.42 12.21
N MET A 66 12.26 14.08 11.84
CA MET A 66 12.51 13.26 10.65
C MET A 66 12.05 11.82 10.86
N GLY A 67 12.24 11.26 12.06
CA GLY A 67 11.67 9.97 12.45
C GLY A 67 10.14 9.96 12.34
N GLN A 68 9.47 10.99 12.84
CA GLN A 68 8.01 11.13 12.71
C GLN A 68 7.57 11.15 11.23
N MET A 69 8.24 11.91 10.36
CA MET A 69 7.91 11.96 8.93
C MET A 69 8.10 10.60 8.24
N LYS A 70 9.18 9.89 8.58
CA LYS A 70 9.44 8.54 8.07
C LYS A 70 8.37 7.54 8.51
N GLU A 71 7.93 7.62 9.75
CA GLU A 71 6.86 6.75 10.24
C GLU A 71 5.50 7.09 9.60
N ILE A 72 5.19 8.37 9.38
CA ILE A 72 4.02 8.79 8.61
C ILE A 72 4.05 8.17 7.20
N VAL A 73 5.20 8.25 6.50
CA VAL A 73 5.39 7.58 5.19
C VAL A 73 5.26 6.06 5.31
N ARG A 74 5.79 5.44 6.37
CA ARG A 74 5.66 3.99 6.59
C ARG A 74 4.19 3.57 6.61
N TYR A 75 3.33 4.28 7.34
CA TYR A 75 1.88 3.99 7.35
C TYR A 75 1.21 4.27 6.00
N ALA A 76 1.65 5.30 5.27
CA ALA A 76 1.22 5.55 3.89
C ALA A 76 1.47 4.32 2.99
N THR A 77 2.61 3.66 3.16
CA THR A 77 2.96 2.46 2.36
C THR A 77 2.09 1.22 2.61
N LEU A 78 1.23 1.24 3.64
CA LEU A 78 0.29 0.16 3.94
C LEU A 78 -1.02 0.26 3.14
N ALA A 79 -1.14 1.30 2.31
CA ALA A 79 -2.26 1.50 1.42
C ALA A 79 -2.40 0.34 0.41
N PRO A 80 -3.64 -0.02 0.03
CA PRO A 80 -3.85 -0.92 -1.09
C PRO A 80 -3.39 -0.29 -2.42
N SER A 81 -2.99 -1.14 -3.37
CA SER A 81 -2.71 -0.74 -4.75
C SER A 81 -3.07 -1.86 -5.73
N GLY A 82 -3.30 -1.51 -7.00
CA GLY A 82 -3.53 -2.48 -8.08
C GLY A 82 -2.41 -3.52 -8.10
N HIS A 83 -2.76 -4.81 -8.07
CA HIS A 83 -1.83 -5.95 -7.92
C HIS A 83 -0.80 -5.84 -6.79
N ASN A 84 -1.00 -4.94 -5.81
CA ASN A 84 -0.02 -4.58 -4.80
C ASN A 84 1.32 -4.09 -5.40
N THR A 85 1.25 -3.38 -6.53
CA THR A 85 2.38 -2.78 -7.27
C THR A 85 3.10 -1.71 -6.47
N GLN A 86 2.36 -0.99 -5.60
CA GLN A 86 2.83 0.12 -4.77
C GLN A 86 3.48 1.21 -5.62
N PRO A 87 2.71 1.85 -6.53
CA PRO A 87 3.26 2.67 -7.61
C PRO A 87 3.55 4.11 -7.14
N TRP A 88 4.17 4.26 -5.96
CA TRP A 88 4.43 5.55 -5.33
C TRP A 88 5.89 5.69 -4.91
N LYS A 89 6.40 6.91 -5.01
CA LYS A 89 7.67 7.35 -4.41
C LYS A 89 7.42 8.54 -3.50
N PHE A 90 8.09 8.56 -2.36
CA PHE A 90 7.91 9.63 -1.36
C PHE A 90 9.17 10.46 -1.21
N SER A 91 9.04 11.80 -1.32
CA SER A 91 10.10 12.72 -0.90
C SER A 91 9.68 13.48 0.35
N ILE A 92 10.59 13.60 1.32
CA ILE A 92 10.37 14.34 2.57
C ILE A 92 11.28 15.56 2.55
N GLU A 93 10.70 16.75 2.65
CA GLU A 93 11.43 18.02 2.73
C GLU A 93 10.80 18.91 3.81
N ASP A 94 11.58 19.27 4.82
CA ASP A 94 11.16 20.10 5.97
C ASP A 94 9.88 19.63 6.68
N ASN A 95 8.75 20.22 6.29
CA ASN A 95 7.39 19.99 6.82
C ASN A 95 6.47 19.47 5.70
N SER A 96 7.02 18.97 4.62
CA SER A 96 6.25 18.54 3.45
C SER A 96 6.62 17.13 3.02
N ILE A 97 5.62 16.41 2.53
CA ILE A 97 5.80 15.11 1.91
C ILE A 97 5.19 15.17 0.52
N ARG A 98 5.98 14.79 -0.49
CA ARG A 98 5.51 14.63 -1.86
C ARG A 98 5.27 13.16 -2.16
N ILE A 99 4.19 12.85 -2.86
CA ILE A 99 3.87 11.51 -3.39
C ILE A 99 3.93 11.59 -4.91
N PHE A 100 4.94 10.97 -5.50
CA PHE A 100 5.13 10.90 -6.95
C PHE A 100 4.58 9.57 -7.49
N PRO A 101 3.95 9.57 -8.67
CA PRO A 101 3.63 8.33 -9.37
C PRO A 101 4.91 7.63 -9.82
N ASP A 102 5.00 6.32 -9.58
CA ASP A 102 6.08 5.48 -10.09
C ASP A 102 5.63 4.71 -11.33
N PHE A 103 5.75 5.34 -12.50
CA PHE A 103 5.39 4.73 -13.78
C PHE A 103 6.22 3.48 -14.12
N THR A 104 7.34 3.22 -13.43
CA THR A 104 8.08 1.95 -13.59
C THR A 104 7.34 0.75 -13.00
N ARG A 105 6.30 0.99 -12.21
CA ARG A 105 5.41 0.01 -11.55
C ARG A 105 3.98 0.06 -12.09
N GLN A 106 3.77 0.72 -13.24
CA GLN A 106 2.47 0.78 -13.91
C GLN A 106 2.02 -0.61 -14.39
N LEU A 107 0.72 -0.77 -14.63
CA LEU A 107 0.10 -1.96 -15.21
C LEU A 107 -0.39 -1.61 -16.61
N PRO A 108 0.47 -1.66 -17.66
CA PRO A 108 0.10 -1.19 -18.98
C PRO A 108 -1.06 -1.95 -19.65
N VAL A 109 -1.34 -3.19 -19.23
CA VAL A 109 -2.46 -3.98 -19.78
C VAL A 109 -3.74 -3.79 -18.97
N VAL A 110 -3.67 -3.95 -17.64
CA VAL A 110 -4.84 -3.80 -16.76
C VAL A 110 -5.27 -2.35 -16.58
N ASP A 111 -4.31 -1.42 -16.56
CA ASP A 111 -4.52 0.00 -16.28
C ASP A 111 -3.78 0.90 -17.31
N PRO A 112 -4.14 0.81 -18.61
CA PRO A 112 -3.44 1.51 -19.68
C PRO A 112 -3.48 3.04 -19.55
N ASP A 113 -4.53 3.57 -18.90
CA ASP A 113 -4.75 5.00 -18.68
C ASP A 113 -4.29 5.48 -17.29
N HIS A 114 -3.59 4.64 -16.52
CA HIS A 114 -3.07 4.93 -15.16
C HIS A 114 -4.12 5.29 -14.11
N ARG A 115 -5.39 4.98 -14.36
CA ARG A 115 -6.48 5.29 -13.45
C ARG A 115 -6.31 4.59 -12.10
N GLU A 116 -6.00 3.30 -12.09
CA GLU A 116 -5.77 2.53 -10.87
C GLU A 116 -4.47 2.94 -10.16
N LEU A 117 -3.45 3.35 -10.92
CA LEU A 117 -2.24 3.94 -10.38
C LEU A 117 -2.57 5.18 -9.54
N TYR A 118 -3.34 6.14 -10.05
CA TYR A 118 -3.71 7.34 -9.28
C TYR A 118 -4.67 7.05 -8.12
N ILE A 119 -5.59 6.08 -8.28
CA ILE A 119 -6.41 5.60 -7.16
C ILE A 119 -5.49 5.06 -6.04
N SER A 120 -4.45 4.31 -6.41
CA SER A 120 -3.46 3.78 -5.46
C SER A 120 -2.71 4.90 -4.73
N LEU A 121 -2.31 5.97 -5.44
CA LEU A 121 -1.72 7.16 -4.82
C LEU A 121 -2.69 7.85 -3.85
N GLY A 122 -3.97 7.95 -4.20
CA GLY A 122 -5.02 8.48 -3.33
C GLY A 122 -5.18 7.67 -2.05
N CYS A 123 -5.12 6.34 -2.13
CA CYS A 123 -5.11 5.48 -0.95
C CYS A 123 -3.87 5.71 -0.06
N ALA A 124 -2.69 5.89 -0.65
CA ALA A 124 -1.47 6.21 0.09
C ALA A 124 -1.55 7.58 0.76
N LEU A 125 -2.10 8.58 0.07
CA LEU A 125 -2.36 9.91 0.60
C LEU A 125 -3.29 9.87 1.82
N GLU A 126 -4.40 9.13 1.75
CA GLU A 126 -5.35 9.04 2.87
C GLU A 126 -4.70 8.42 4.11
N ASN A 127 -3.97 7.30 3.94
CA ASN A 127 -3.21 6.70 5.04
C ASN A 127 -2.18 7.68 5.63
N LEU A 128 -1.50 8.46 4.77
CA LEU A 128 -0.54 9.48 5.18
C LEU A 128 -1.22 10.55 6.04
N VAL A 129 -2.35 11.10 5.60
CA VAL A 129 -3.10 12.14 6.33
C VAL A 129 -3.59 11.61 7.69
N ILE A 130 -4.11 10.38 7.74
CA ILE A 130 -4.53 9.74 8.99
C ILE A 130 -3.34 9.57 9.95
N ALA A 131 -2.20 9.09 9.44
CA ALA A 131 -0.98 8.91 10.24
C ALA A 131 -0.41 10.25 10.71
N ALA A 132 -0.38 11.27 9.86
CA ALA A 132 0.05 12.62 10.20
C ALA A 132 -0.83 13.22 11.31
N ARG A 133 -2.16 13.01 11.23
CA ARG A 133 -3.09 13.45 12.28
C ARG A 133 -2.83 12.78 13.61
N TYR A 134 -2.58 11.48 13.61
CA TYR A 134 -2.17 10.74 14.82
C TYR A 134 -0.85 11.26 15.39
N ALA A 135 0.10 11.64 14.53
CA ALA A 135 1.39 12.20 14.90
C ALA A 135 1.36 13.68 15.34
N GLY A 136 0.17 14.29 15.46
CA GLY A 136 0.03 15.70 15.86
C GLY A 136 0.33 16.70 14.75
N TYR A 137 -0.04 16.37 13.51
CA TYR A 137 0.00 17.31 12.39
C TYR A 137 -1.39 17.48 11.75
N ASP A 138 -1.66 18.68 11.28
CA ASP A 138 -2.70 18.94 10.29
C ASP A 138 -2.08 18.89 8.89
N SER A 139 -2.84 18.41 7.91
CA SER A 139 -2.36 18.20 6.54
C SER A 139 -3.10 19.12 5.58
N GLU A 140 -2.35 19.90 4.81
CA GLU A 140 -2.86 20.68 3.68
C GLU A 140 -2.36 20.02 2.39
N VAL A 141 -3.29 19.50 1.58
CA VAL A 141 -2.99 18.73 0.38
C VAL A 141 -3.17 19.59 -0.87
N GLU A 142 -2.15 19.64 -1.70
CA GLU A 142 -2.19 20.23 -3.03
C GLU A 142 -2.06 19.11 -4.07
N TYR A 143 -3.06 19.02 -4.95
CA TYR A 143 -3.09 18.05 -6.03
C TYR A 143 -2.42 18.63 -7.28
N PHE A 144 -1.31 18.02 -7.70
CA PHE A 144 -0.59 18.39 -8.92
C PHE A 144 -0.24 19.89 -9.02
N PRO A 145 0.40 20.47 -7.99
CA PRO A 145 0.71 21.89 -7.97
C PRO A 145 1.64 22.27 -9.12
N THR A 146 1.28 23.31 -9.87
CA THR A 146 2.05 23.79 -11.04
C THR A 146 3.47 24.29 -10.73
N ALA A 147 3.77 24.54 -9.45
CA ALA A 147 5.10 24.94 -8.99
C ALA A 147 6.09 23.76 -8.90
N GLU A 148 5.59 22.53 -8.86
CA GLU A 148 6.43 21.34 -8.81
C GLU A 148 6.90 20.96 -10.23
N PRO A 149 8.20 20.68 -10.43
CA PRO A 149 8.75 20.38 -11.75
C PRO A 149 8.30 19.01 -12.28
N THR A 150 7.88 18.13 -11.38
CA THR A 150 7.40 16.78 -11.65
C THR A 150 6.04 16.63 -11.01
N GLU A 151 5.16 15.91 -11.69
CA GLU A 151 3.82 15.63 -11.19
C GLU A 151 3.85 14.89 -9.85
N CYS A 152 3.19 15.45 -8.83
CA CYS A 152 3.04 14.84 -7.52
C CYS A 152 1.82 15.34 -6.75
N LEU A 153 1.48 14.63 -5.68
CA LEU A 153 0.68 15.16 -4.59
C LEU A 153 1.61 15.79 -3.56
N LEU A 154 1.35 17.03 -3.15
CA LEU A 154 2.13 17.72 -2.12
C LEU A 154 1.32 17.81 -0.83
N VAL A 155 1.88 17.34 0.28
CA VAL A 155 1.25 17.39 1.60
C VAL A 155 2.08 18.28 2.51
N ASN A 156 1.56 19.45 2.85
CA ASN A 156 2.15 20.37 3.81
C ASN A 156 1.64 20.07 5.21
N LEU A 157 2.55 19.81 6.14
CA LEU A 157 2.27 19.40 7.51
C LEU A 157 2.51 20.54 8.49
N LYS A 158 1.48 20.90 9.24
CA LYS A 158 1.54 21.94 10.28
C LYS A 158 1.30 21.30 11.63
N ARG A 159 2.09 21.66 12.65
CA ARG A 159 1.90 21.13 14.00
C ARG A 159 0.47 21.42 14.48
N PHE A 160 -0.16 20.39 15.01
CA PHE A 160 -1.52 20.40 15.54
C PHE A 160 -1.54 19.67 16.88
N LYS A 161 -2.60 19.89 17.68
CA LYS A 161 -2.73 19.17 18.95
C LYS A 161 -2.99 17.69 18.68
N THR A 162 -2.10 16.81 19.17
CA THR A 162 -2.24 15.35 19.02
C THR A 162 -3.64 14.90 19.38
N ALA A 163 -4.28 14.16 18.49
CA ALA A 163 -5.59 13.58 18.75
C ALA A 163 -5.42 12.38 19.69
N GLU A 164 -6.04 12.43 20.88
CA GLU A 164 -6.14 11.24 21.73
C GLU A 164 -7.04 10.21 21.03
N ASN A 165 -6.52 9.00 20.85
CA ASN A 165 -7.22 7.82 20.33
C ASN A 165 -7.83 7.97 18.90
N ASN A 166 -7.06 7.62 17.88
CA ASN A 166 -7.52 7.63 16.48
C ASN A 166 -7.79 6.20 15.98
N ILE A 167 -9.07 5.78 15.99
CA ILE A 167 -9.52 4.46 15.51
C ILE A 167 -9.16 4.22 14.04
N LEU A 168 -9.12 5.28 13.21
CA LEU A 168 -8.76 5.15 11.80
C LEU A 168 -7.27 4.82 11.64
N PHE A 169 -6.40 5.43 12.46
CA PHE A 169 -4.97 5.10 12.48
C PHE A 169 -4.74 3.65 12.89
N GLN A 170 -5.43 3.19 13.94
CA GLN A 170 -5.37 1.79 14.40
C GLN A 170 -5.87 0.80 13.35
N ALA A 171 -6.77 1.22 12.45
CA ALA A 171 -7.29 0.37 11.39
C ALA A 171 -6.30 0.17 10.22
N ILE A 172 -5.34 1.08 10.01
CA ILE A 172 -4.37 0.98 8.90
C ILE A 172 -3.59 -0.36 8.89
N PRO A 173 -2.93 -0.78 10.00
CA PRO A 173 -2.16 -2.03 10.00
C PRO A 173 -3.04 -3.29 9.98
N GLU A 174 -4.27 -3.20 10.46
CA GLU A 174 -5.21 -4.34 10.53
C GLU A 174 -5.92 -4.61 9.19
N ARG A 175 -6.08 -3.56 8.37
CA ARG A 175 -6.80 -3.64 7.10
C ARG A 175 -6.07 -4.55 6.11
N HIS A 176 -6.80 -5.52 5.58
CA HIS A 176 -6.33 -6.38 4.48
C HIS A 176 -7.46 -6.66 3.50
N THR A 177 -7.12 -6.94 2.25
CA THR A 177 -8.10 -7.42 1.27
C THR A 177 -8.38 -8.89 1.52
N ASN A 178 -9.62 -9.20 1.95
CA ASN A 178 -10.08 -10.57 2.12
C ASN A 178 -10.75 -11.06 0.83
N ARG A 179 -10.19 -12.11 0.20
CA ARG A 179 -10.74 -12.75 -1.01
C ARG A 179 -11.35 -14.12 -0.74
N ARG A 180 -11.51 -14.50 0.54
CA ARG A 180 -12.16 -15.76 0.91
C ARG A 180 -13.66 -15.64 0.73
N GLU A 181 -14.33 -16.78 0.64
CA GLU A 181 -15.79 -16.84 0.69
C GLU A 181 -16.30 -16.21 1.99
N TYR A 182 -17.23 -15.27 1.85
CA TYR A 182 -17.93 -14.66 2.97
C TYR A 182 -19.05 -15.59 3.47
N ASN A 183 -19.46 -15.44 4.73
CA ASN A 183 -20.41 -16.34 5.39
C ASN A 183 -21.88 -16.22 4.92
N GLY A 184 -22.16 -15.36 3.94
CA GLY A 184 -23.50 -15.14 3.39
C GLY A 184 -24.50 -14.42 4.32
N GLN A 185 -24.07 -13.97 5.50
CA GLN A 185 -24.96 -13.22 6.41
C GLN A 185 -25.23 -11.82 5.87
N GLN A 186 -26.50 -11.41 5.90
CA GLN A 186 -26.88 -10.06 5.54
C GLN A 186 -26.36 -9.05 6.57
N ILE A 187 -25.80 -7.95 6.08
CA ILE A 187 -25.38 -6.83 6.92
C ILE A 187 -26.64 -6.11 7.43
N PRO A 188 -26.75 -5.81 8.73
CA PRO A 188 -27.88 -5.06 9.26
C PRO A 188 -28.05 -3.71 8.55
N THR A 189 -29.29 -3.34 8.21
CA THR A 189 -29.60 -2.07 7.52
C THR A 189 -29.08 -0.85 8.27
N ALA A 190 -29.08 -0.90 9.61
CA ALA A 190 -28.53 0.17 10.43
C ALA A 190 -27.03 0.41 10.18
N ASP A 191 -26.27 -0.62 9.87
CA ASP A 191 -24.84 -0.50 9.57
C ASP A 191 -24.61 -0.07 8.11
N LEU A 192 -25.43 -0.55 7.16
CA LEU A 192 -25.43 -0.05 5.78
C LEU A 192 -25.71 1.46 5.74
N ASN A 193 -26.71 1.93 6.49
CA ASN A 193 -27.04 3.35 6.57
C ASN A 193 -25.86 4.19 7.11
N LYS A 194 -25.09 3.65 8.08
CA LYS A 194 -23.88 4.34 8.56
C LYS A 194 -22.85 4.48 7.44
N LEU A 195 -22.61 3.42 6.66
CA LEU A 195 -21.68 3.45 5.53
C LEU A 195 -22.14 4.44 4.45
N GLU A 196 -23.44 4.47 4.15
CA GLU A 196 -24.00 5.40 3.16
C GLU A 196 -23.94 6.87 3.61
N SER A 197 -24.02 7.11 4.92
CA SER A 197 -23.93 8.45 5.52
C SER A 197 -22.52 9.03 5.59
N VAL A 198 -21.48 8.24 5.29
CA VAL A 198 -20.10 8.74 5.24
C VAL A 198 -20.03 9.87 4.21
N PRO A 199 -19.51 11.05 4.58
CA PRO A 199 -19.29 12.15 3.64
C PRO A 199 -18.45 11.69 2.46
N LYS A 200 -18.82 12.13 1.25
CA LYS A 200 -18.14 11.81 0.00
C LYS A 200 -17.59 13.10 -0.58
N GLU A 201 -16.41 13.00 -1.17
CA GLU A 201 -15.85 14.07 -1.98
C GLU A 201 -16.72 14.34 -3.21
N GLU A 202 -16.62 15.55 -3.75
CA GLU A 202 -17.31 15.92 -4.98
C GLU A 202 -16.95 14.93 -6.11
N GLY A 203 -17.97 14.46 -6.84
CA GLY A 203 -17.80 13.47 -7.90
C GLY A 203 -17.76 12.00 -7.43
N ILE A 204 -17.75 11.72 -6.13
CA ILE A 204 -17.78 10.35 -5.59
C ILE A 204 -19.20 9.92 -5.20
N THR A 205 -19.67 8.82 -5.79
CA THR A 205 -20.96 8.19 -5.45
C THR A 205 -20.72 6.78 -4.91
N SER A 206 -21.47 6.40 -3.88
CA SER A 206 -21.50 5.04 -3.35
C SER A 206 -22.87 4.44 -3.58
N LEU A 207 -22.92 3.17 -3.99
CA LEU A 207 -24.14 2.41 -4.22
C LEU A 207 -24.09 1.13 -3.37
N VAL A 208 -25.08 0.95 -2.51
CA VAL A 208 -25.24 -0.28 -1.72
C VAL A 208 -26.21 -1.21 -2.43
N LEU A 209 -25.71 -2.36 -2.88
CA LEU A 209 -26.48 -3.35 -3.62
C LEU A 209 -26.68 -4.59 -2.76
N THR A 210 -27.92 -4.83 -2.32
CA THR A 210 -28.30 -5.97 -1.47
C THR A 210 -29.34 -6.89 -2.11
N GLU A 211 -29.94 -6.47 -3.24
CA GLU A 211 -30.93 -7.28 -3.94
C GLU A 211 -30.27 -8.43 -4.71
N SER A 212 -30.64 -9.67 -4.38
CA SER A 212 -30.05 -10.88 -4.97
C SER A 212 -30.10 -10.87 -6.50
N LYS A 213 -31.20 -10.40 -7.11
CA LYS A 213 -31.34 -10.36 -8.56
C LYS A 213 -30.33 -9.41 -9.22
N ILE A 214 -30.06 -8.26 -8.62
CA ILE A 214 -29.06 -7.31 -9.12
C ILE A 214 -27.66 -7.90 -8.93
N ILE A 215 -27.40 -8.51 -7.77
CA ILE A 215 -26.12 -9.17 -7.47
C ILE A 215 -25.85 -10.30 -8.49
N GLU A 216 -26.84 -11.13 -8.81
CA GLU A 216 -26.73 -12.20 -9.82
C GLU A 216 -26.37 -11.63 -11.20
N GLN A 217 -26.99 -10.52 -11.61
CA GLN A 217 -26.64 -9.85 -12.88
C GLN A 217 -25.20 -9.35 -12.89
N ILE A 218 -24.72 -8.76 -11.79
CA ILE A 218 -23.33 -8.31 -11.66
C ILE A 218 -22.38 -9.49 -11.70
N ILE A 219 -22.71 -10.61 -11.06
CA ILE A 219 -21.90 -11.83 -11.11
C ILE A 219 -21.70 -12.30 -12.55
N GLU A 220 -22.75 -12.31 -13.37
CA GLU A 220 -22.63 -12.71 -14.77
C GLU A 220 -21.75 -11.74 -15.58
N LEU A 221 -21.89 -10.43 -15.38
CA LEU A 221 -21.02 -9.44 -16.02
C LEU A 221 -19.54 -9.56 -15.58
N VAL A 222 -19.29 -9.82 -14.30
CA VAL A 222 -17.93 -10.04 -13.78
C VAL A 222 -17.32 -11.33 -14.35
N LYS A 223 -18.12 -12.39 -14.51
CA LYS A 223 -17.66 -13.63 -15.17
C LYS A 223 -17.26 -13.37 -16.62
N GLU A 224 -18.12 -12.68 -17.38
CA GLU A 224 -17.84 -12.33 -18.78
C GLU A 224 -16.55 -11.49 -18.91
N GLY A 225 -16.40 -10.46 -18.07
CA GLY A 225 -15.19 -9.64 -18.04
C GLY A 225 -13.94 -10.45 -17.69
N ASN A 226 -14.02 -11.34 -16.70
CA ASN A 226 -12.93 -12.23 -16.34
C ASN A 226 -12.59 -13.21 -17.47
N GLU A 227 -13.58 -13.78 -18.16
CA GLU A 227 -13.34 -14.66 -19.30
C GLU A 227 -12.62 -13.94 -20.43
N ILE A 228 -12.98 -12.69 -20.72
CA ILE A 228 -12.27 -11.87 -21.71
C ILE A 228 -10.81 -11.65 -21.28
N GLN A 229 -10.57 -11.22 -20.04
CA GLN A 229 -9.22 -10.97 -19.53
C GLN A 229 -8.36 -12.24 -19.50
N MET A 230 -8.90 -13.36 -19.00
CA MET A 230 -8.16 -14.62 -18.87
C MET A 230 -7.83 -15.27 -20.22
N ASN A 231 -8.50 -14.86 -21.30
CA ASN A 231 -8.20 -15.29 -22.67
C ASN A 231 -7.29 -14.31 -23.43
N ASP A 232 -6.84 -13.22 -22.80
CA ASP A 232 -5.85 -12.30 -23.35
C ASP A 232 -4.45 -12.65 -22.82
N ASP A 233 -3.57 -13.07 -23.74
CA ASP A 233 -2.20 -13.45 -23.40
C ASP A 233 -1.42 -12.30 -22.74
N ALA A 234 -1.62 -11.05 -23.17
CA ALA A 234 -0.92 -9.90 -22.60
C ALA A 234 -1.36 -9.63 -21.15
N PHE A 235 -2.64 -9.80 -20.87
CA PHE A 235 -3.16 -9.70 -19.50
C PHE A 235 -2.60 -10.82 -18.63
N MET A 236 -2.57 -12.05 -19.14
CA MET A 236 -2.05 -13.20 -18.41
C MET A 236 -0.56 -13.06 -18.08
N ASP A 237 0.25 -12.60 -19.04
CA ASP A 237 1.68 -12.33 -18.82
C ASP A 237 1.89 -11.26 -17.74
N GLU A 238 1.13 -10.15 -17.80
CA GLU A 238 1.18 -9.10 -16.79
C GLU A 238 0.76 -9.63 -15.41
N LEU A 239 -0.37 -10.33 -15.31
CA LEU A 239 -0.86 -10.89 -14.05
C LEU A 239 0.14 -11.87 -13.42
N ILE A 240 0.70 -12.81 -14.22
CA ILE A 240 1.71 -13.76 -13.74
C ILE A 240 2.93 -13.04 -13.20
N SER A 241 3.39 -11.98 -13.89
CA SER A 241 4.55 -11.19 -13.44
C SER A 241 4.35 -10.52 -12.06
N TRP A 242 3.09 -10.32 -11.64
CA TRP A 242 2.73 -9.76 -10.35
C TRP A 242 2.32 -10.79 -9.30
N ILE A 243 2.22 -12.07 -9.64
CA ILE A 243 2.00 -13.13 -8.65
C ILE A 243 3.33 -13.48 -7.96
N ARG A 244 3.27 -13.74 -6.66
CA ARG A 244 4.36 -14.30 -5.86
C ARG A 244 3.92 -15.70 -5.42
N PHE A 245 4.42 -16.71 -6.11
CA PHE A 245 3.95 -18.09 -5.95
C PHE A 245 4.40 -18.70 -4.62
N SER A 246 5.58 -18.30 -4.14
CA SER A 246 6.17 -18.77 -2.89
C SER A 246 6.35 -17.67 -1.83
N ASP A 247 6.43 -18.08 -0.55
CA ASP A 247 6.73 -17.17 0.55
C ASP A 247 8.13 -16.52 0.41
N ALA A 248 9.08 -17.23 -0.20
CA ALA A 248 10.42 -16.70 -0.45
C ALA A 248 10.40 -15.56 -1.49
N GLU A 249 9.60 -15.69 -2.55
CA GLU A 249 9.39 -14.60 -3.52
C GLU A 249 8.65 -13.44 -2.90
N ALA A 250 7.61 -13.71 -2.11
CA ALA A 250 6.87 -12.68 -1.40
C ALA A 250 7.79 -11.86 -0.48
N GLU A 251 8.66 -12.53 0.29
CA GLU A 251 9.62 -11.87 1.18
C GLU A 251 10.71 -11.11 0.42
N LYS A 252 11.18 -11.66 -0.70
CA LYS A 252 12.21 -11.03 -1.53
C LYS A 252 11.69 -9.77 -2.22
N HIS A 253 10.50 -9.84 -2.80
CA HIS A 253 9.95 -8.76 -3.63
C HIS A 253 9.16 -7.73 -2.82
N ARG A 254 8.46 -8.17 -1.76
CA ARG A 254 7.63 -7.32 -0.87
C ARG A 254 6.56 -6.52 -1.61
N ASP A 255 6.18 -7.01 -2.78
CA ASP A 255 5.14 -6.51 -3.67
C ASP A 255 4.42 -7.67 -4.36
N GLY A 256 3.43 -7.36 -5.19
CA GLY A 256 2.68 -8.38 -5.90
C GLY A 256 1.63 -9.10 -5.04
N LEU A 257 0.88 -9.98 -5.70
CA LEU A 257 -0.16 -10.81 -5.12
C LEU A 257 0.43 -12.11 -4.60
N THR A 258 0.36 -12.34 -3.30
CA THR A 258 0.80 -13.62 -2.72
C THR A 258 -0.28 -14.69 -2.87
N SER A 259 0.13 -15.96 -2.99
CA SER A 259 -0.79 -17.11 -2.98
C SER A 259 -1.79 -17.05 -1.80
N ARG A 260 -1.31 -16.62 -0.63
CA ARG A 260 -2.13 -16.45 0.59
C ARG A 260 -3.18 -15.34 0.45
N ALA A 261 -2.85 -14.23 -0.21
CA ALA A 261 -3.78 -13.13 -0.49
C ALA A 261 -4.85 -13.49 -1.54
N MET A 262 -4.61 -14.55 -2.33
CA MET A 262 -5.57 -15.13 -3.27
C MET A 262 -6.43 -16.24 -2.64
N GLY A 263 -6.30 -16.49 -1.33
CA GLY A 263 -7.05 -17.55 -0.65
C GLY A 263 -6.59 -18.97 -0.99
N ARG A 264 -5.42 -19.12 -1.60
CA ARG A 264 -4.81 -20.41 -1.96
C ARG A 264 -3.64 -20.74 -1.03
N SER A 265 -3.36 -22.03 -0.85
CA SER A 265 -2.12 -22.46 -0.20
C SER A 265 -0.92 -22.10 -1.09
N PRO A 266 0.24 -21.70 -0.52
CA PRO A 266 1.47 -21.48 -1.29
C PRO A 266 1.84 -22.73 -2.10
N VAL A 267 2.32 -22.54 -3.32
CA VAL A 267 2.85 -23.62 -4.16
C VAL A 267 4.38 -23.51 -4.22
N PRO A 268 5.11 -24.63 -4.40
CA PRO A 268 6.56 -24.59 -4.59
C PRO A 268 6.93 -23.72 -5.80
N GLY A 269 7.94 -22.86 -5.69
CA GLY A 269 8.35 -21.90 -6.73
C GLY A 269 8.95 -22.49 -8.02
N TRP A 270 8.79 -23.79 -8.27
CA TRP A 270 9.10 -24.44 -9.55
C TRP A 270 7.84 -24.83 -10.34
N LEU A 271 6.65 -24.60 -9.75
CA LEU A 271 5.34 -24.80 -10.36
C LEU A 271 4.73 -23.49 -10.90
N GLY A 272 5.42 -22.36 -10.71
CA GLY A 272 5.08 -21.03 -11.23
C GLY A 272 6.31 -20.42 -11.90
#